data_AF-A0AAV0J2Q3-F1
#
_entry.id   AF-A0AAV0J2Q3-F1
#
_cell.length_a   1.000
_cell.length_b   1.000
_cell.length_c   1.000
_cell.angle_alpha   90.00
_cell.angle_beta   90.00
_cell.angle_gamma   90.00
#
_symmetry.space_group_name_H-M   'P 1'
#
loop_
_entity.id
_entity.type
_entity.pdbx_description
1 polymer ?
#
loop_
_entity_poly.entity_id
_entity_poly.type
_entity_poly.pdbx_seq_one_letter_code
_entity_poly.pdbx_strand_id
1 'polypeptide(L)'
;MPIVPDVVIWRILLGACMLHSNLGLAEIVTKKLLELDPFNSGNYVFLSNAYASSDRWEDADQVRKLMGERTVGKPSGWSSIEGNDGDGSGHSHHTDTVDSSVK
;
A
#
# COMPACT_ATOMS: atom_id res chain seq x y z
N MET A 1 10.58 33.77 18.25
CA MET A 1 10.42 33.53 16.80
C MET A 1 9.68 32.23 16.61
N PRO A 2 8.45 32.21 16.06
CA PRO A 2 7.81 30.96 15.67
C PRO A 2 8.43 30.51 14.34
N ILE A 3 9.27 29.47 14.39
CA ILE A 3 9.82 28.83 13.20
C ILE A 3 8.76 27.83 12.75
N VAL A 4 8.23 27.99 11.54
CA VAL A 4 7.33 26.99 10.96
C VAL A 4 8.17 25.74 10.65
N PRO A 5 7.88 24.58 11.24
CA PRO A 5 8.65 23.38 11.01
C PRO A 5 8.41 22.88 9.58
N ASP A 6 9.48 22.88 8.79
CA ASP A 6 9.51 22.34 7.43
C ASP A 6 9.32 20.81 7.44
N VAL A 7 8.92 20.24 6.29
CA VAL A 7 8.75 18.79 6.08
C VAL A 7 9.97 17.99 6.54
N VAL A 8 11.17 18.57 6.40
CA VAL A 8 12.43 17.96 6.86
C VAL A 8 12.46 17.79 8.37
N ILE A 9 11.99 18.77 9.14
CA ILE A 9 11.97 18.71 10.61
C ILE A 9 10.99 17.62 11.08
N TRP A 10 9.82 17.54 10.45
CA TRP A 10 8.85 16.48 10.75
C TRP A 10 9.38 15.09 10.40
N ARG A 11 10.13 14.94 9.31
CA ARG A 11 10.79 13.67 8.96
C ARG A 11 11.84 13.25 9.98
N ILE A 12 12.66 14.19 10.44
CA ILE A 12 13.66 13.94 11.49
C ILE A 12 12.97 13.51 12.78
N LEU A 13 11.91 14.23 13.16
CA LEU A 13 11.12 13.89 14.35
C LEU A 13 10.47 12.51 14.21
N LEU A 14 9.96 12.14 13.03
CA LEU A 14 9.41 10.81 12.78
C LEU A 14 10.47 9.73 13.00
N GLY A 15 11.68 9.92 12.45
CA GLY A 15 12.80 9.01 12.66
C GLY A 15 13.15 8.82 14.14
N ALA A 16 13.15 9.91 14.92
CA ALA A 16 13.34 9.83 16.36
C ALA A 16 12.20 9.09 17.07
N CYS A 17 10.94 9.32 16.69
CA CYS A 17 9.80 8.60 17.25
C CYS A 17 9.86 7.10 16.95
N MET A 18 10.33 6.72 15.76
CA MET A 18 10.55 5.32 15.37
C MET A 18 11.65 4.68 16.21
N LEU A 19 12.78 5.38 16.41
CA LEU A 19 13.89 4.88 17.23
C LEU A 19 13.47 4.63 18.69
N HIS A 20 12.64 5.51 19.24
CA HIS A 20 12.15 5.41 20.61
C HIS A 20 10.82 4.65 20.74
N SER A 21 10.31 4.04 19.66
CA SER A 21 9.03 3.31 19.62
C SER A 21 7.84 4.10 20.20
N ASN A 22 7.87 5.42 20.06
CA ASN A 22 6.78 6.27 20.52
C ASN A 22 5.69 6.36 19.44
N LEU A 23 4.83 5.34 19.41
CA LEU A 23 3.78 5.19 18.39
C LEU A 23 2.79 6.36 18.39
N GLY A 24 2.43 6.90 19.57
CA GLY A 24 1.49 8.02 19.68
C GLY A 24 2.02 9.30 19.05
N LEU A 25 3.28 9.66 19.32
CA LEU A 25 3.91 10.81 18.67
C LEU A 25 4.13 10.54 17.18
N ALA A 26 4.52 9.32 16.81
CA ALA A 26 4.73 8.97 15.41
C ALA A 26 3.44 9.11 14.59
N GLU A 27 2.28 8.70 15.12
CA GLU A 27 0.97 8.90 14.48
C GLU A 27 0.70 10.39 14.19
N ILE A 28 0.91 11.26 15.19
CA ILE A 28 0.68 12.70 15.05
C ILE A 28 1.60 13.30 13.99
N VAL A 29 2.89 12.95 14.06
CA VAL A 29 3.90 13.43 13.12
C VAL A 29 3.59 12.99 11.70
N THR A 30 3.20 11.73 11.50
CA THR A 30 2.87 11.21 10.17
C THR A 30 1.60 11.83 9.61
N LYS A 31 0.59 12.09 10.44
CA LYS A 31 -0.58 12.88 10.02
C LYS A 31 -0.18 14.27 9.52
N LYS A 32 0.71 14.97 10.22
CA LYS A 32 1.26 16.26 9.75
C LYS A 32 2.07 16.14 8.47
N LEU A 33 2.86 15.09 8.31
CA LEU A 33 3.57 14.82 7.06
C LEU A 33 2.62 14.54 5.89
N LEU A 34 1.46 13.93 6.12
CA LEU A 34 0.44 13.72 5.08
C LEU A 34 -0.30 15.01 4.71
N GLU A 35 -0.49 15.93 5.66
CA GLU A 35 -1.01 17.28 5.38
C GLU A 35 -0.03 18.11 4.55
N LEU A 36 1.28 17.99 4.83
CA LEU A 36 2.34 18.76 4.17
C LEU A 36 2.83 18.16 2.84
N ASP A 37 2.92 16.83 2.77
CA ASP A 37 3.45 16.08 1.61
C ASP A 37 2.57 14.83 1.34
N PRO A 38 1.40 15.02 0.70
CA PRO A 38 0.44 13.95 0.42
C PRO A 38 0.86 13.04 -0.74
N PHE A 39 1.97 13.29 -1.41
CA PHE A 39 2.43 12.48 -2.55
C PHE A 39 3.47 11.41 -2.14
N ASN A 40 3.95 11.49 -0.91
CA ASN A 40 4.93 10.56 -0.39
C ASN A 40 4.24 9.30 0.18
N SER A 41 4.29 8.22 -0.62
CA SER A 41 3.74 6.91 -0.26
C SER A 41 4.29 6.35 1.06
N GLY A 42 5.53 6.71 1.44
CA GLY A 42 6.14 6.25 2.69
C GLY A 42 5.40 6.74 3.94
N ASN A 43 4.86 7.96 3.90
CA ASN A 43 4.08 8.53 5.01
C ASN A 43 2.79 7.72 5.23
N TYR A 44 2.11 7.32 4.15
CA TYR A 44 0.91 6.51 4.26
C TYR A 44 1.21 5.10 4.79
N VAL A 45 2.31 4.47 4.36
CA VAL A 45 2.66 3.10 4.79
C VAL A 45 2.91 3.10 6.27
N PHE A 46 3.64 4.10 6.75
CA PHE A 46 3.89 4.25 8.17
C PHE A 46 2.59 4.44 8.96
N LEU A 47 1.68 5.32 8.51
CA LEU A 47 0.43 5.57 9.23
C LEU A 47 -0.46 4.32 9.29
N SER A 48 -0.55 3.57 8.18
CA SER A 48 -1.30 2.30 8.14
C SER A 48 -0.71 1.27 9.11
N ASN A 49 0.62 1.15 9.17
CA ASN A 49 1.31 0.25 10.10
C ASN A 49 1.13 0.68 11.57
N ALA A 50 1.16 1.99 11.86
CA ALA A 50 0.95 2.51 13.21
C ALA A 50 -0.46 2.20 13.73
N TYR A 51 -1.47 2.33 12.86
CA TYR A 51 -2.85 1.95 13.18
C TYR A 51 -3.02 0.45 13.37
N ALA A 52 -2.46 -0.37 12.48
CA ALA A 52 -2.46 -1.83 12.62
C ALA A 52 -1.78 -2.28 13.94
N SER A 53 -0.68 -1.64 14.33
CA SER A 53 0.03 -1.92 15.59
C SER A 53 -0.75 -1.51 16.84
N SER A 54 -1.79 -0.69 16.68
CA SER A 54 -2.67 -0.21 17.76
C SER A 54 -4.06 -0.86 17.72
N ASP A 55 -4.19 -2.00 17.04
CA ASP A 55 -5.46 -2.72 16.80
C ASP A 55 -6.54 -1.90 16.06
N ARG A 56 -6.15 -0.81 15.41
CA ARG A 56 -7.02 0.09 14.63
C ARG A 56 -7.01 -0.29 13.15
N TRP A 57 -7.37 -1.54 12.88
CA TRP A 57 -7.33 -2.12 11.53
C TRP A 57 -8.23 -1.39 10.52
N GLU A 58 -9.37 -0.86 10.97
CA GLU A 58 -10.28 -0.06 10.14
C GLU A 58 -9.61 1.23 9.66
N ASP A 59 -8.91 1.94 10.55
CA ASP A 59 -8.17 3.16 10.20
C ASP A 59 -7.00 2.85 9.26
N ALA A 60 -6.33 1.71 9.45
CA ALA A 60 -5.25 1.25 8.57
C ALA A 60 -5.75 0.99 7.14
N ASP A 61 -6.95 0.43 7.00
CA ASP A 61 -7.62 0.18 5.71
C ASP A 61 -8.03 1.49 5.02
N GLN A 62 -8.57 2.46 5.77
CA GLN A 62 -8.89 3.79 5.23
C GLN A 62 -7.63 4.48 4.67
N VAL A 63 -6.50 4.40 5.38
CA VAL A 63 -5.23 4.96 4.89
C VAL A 63 -4.76 4.27 3.61
N ARG A 64 -4.94 2.95 3.50
CA ARG A 64 -4.58 2.17 2.30
C ARG A 64 -5.47 2.52 1.10
N LYS A 65 -6.76 2.77 1.32
CA LYS A 65 -7.67 3.29 0.29
C LYS A 65 -7.24 4.68 -0.20
N LEU A 66 -6.93 5.57 0.74
CA LEU A 66 -6.44 6.92 0.44
C LEU A 66 -5.10 6.91 -0.34
N MET A 67 -4.24 5.92 -0.12
CA MET A 67 -3.05 5.74 -0.98
C MET A 67 -3.43 5.46 -2.43
N GLY A 68 -4.39 4.57 -2.67
CA GLY A 68 -4.82 4.21 -4.04
C GLY A 68 -5.41 5.41 -4.78
N GLU A 69 -6.15 6.26 -4.08
CA GLU A 69 -6.78 7.46 -4.64
C GLU A 69 -5.79 8.61 -4.91
N ARG A 70 -4.75 8.75 -4.07
CA ARG A 70 -3.78 9.86 -4.15
C ARG A 70 -2.49 9.51 -4.88
N THR A 71 -2.17 8.22 -5.02
CA THR A 71 -1.02 7.75 -5.82
C THR A 71 -1.42 7.76 -7.29
N VAL A 72 -1.40 8.94 -7.91
CA VAL A 72 -1.37 9.06 -9.37
C VAL A 72 -0.14 8.29 -9.88
N GLY A 73 -0.37 7.09 -10.43
CA GLY A 73 0.55 6.43 -11.36
C GLY A 73 1.70 5.59 -10.79
N LYS A 74 1.42 4.56 -9.99
CA LYS A 74 2.26 3.35 -10.02
C LYS A 74 1.42 2.17 -10.54
N PRO A 75 1.66 1.68 -11.77
CA PRO A 75 1.09 0.41 -12.21
C PRO A 75 1.83 -0.69 -11.45
N SER A 76 1.51 -0.91 -10.17
CA SER A 76 1.87 -2.14 -9.50
C SER A 76 0.94 -3.22 -10.04
N GLY A 77 1.50 -4.17 -10.78
CA GLY A 77 0.79 -5.19 -11.55
C GLY A 77 -0.42 -5.77 -10.83
N TRP A 78 -1.58 -5.53 -11.44
CA TRP A 78 -2.76 -6.36 -11.26
C TRP A 78 -2.46 -7.74 -11.84
N SER A 79 -2.07 -8.68 -10.99
CA SER A 79 -2.45 -10.06 -11.24
C SER A 79 -3.63 -10.32 -10.32
N SER A 80 -4.84 -9.99 -10.79
CA SER A 80 -5.99 -10.71 -10.28
C SER A 80 -5.82 -12.15 -10.68
N ILE A 81 -5.51 -12.98 -9.69
CA ILE A 81 -5.97 -14.35 -9.75
C ILE A 81 -7.47 -14.28 -9.53
N GLU A 82 -8.19 -14.21 -10.65
CA GLU A 82 -9.61 -14.50 -10.68
C GLU A 82 -9.75 -15.97 -10.28
N GLY A 83 -9.97 -16.21 -9.00
CA GLY A 83 -10.46 -17.48 -8.49
C GLY A 83 -11.89 -17.66 -9.00
N ASN A 84 -12.03 -18.05 -10.26
CA ASN A 84 -13.29 -18.54 -10.79
C ASN A 84 -13.50 -19.96 -10.25
N ASP A 85 -14.08 -20.04 -9.06
CA ASP A 85 -14.70 -21.25 -8.56
C ASP A 85 -15.93 -21.59 -9.42
N GLY A 86 -15.83 -22.70 -10.13
CA GLY A 86 -16.97 -23.55 -10.48
C GLY A 86 -17.77 -23.16 -11.72
N ASP A 87 -17.47 -23.81 -12.84
CA ASP A 87 -18.54 -24.46 -13.61
C ASP A 87 -18.04 -25.77 -14.19
N GLY A 88 -18.82 -26.82 -13.97
CA GLY A 88 -18.52 -28.16 -14.42
C GLY A 88 -18.99 -28.36 -15.84
N SER A 89 -18.12 -28.87 -16.71
CA SER A 89 -18.53 -29.85 -17.72
C SER A 89 -17.29 -30.53 -18.25
N GLY A 90 -17.29 -31.86 -18.18
CA GLY A 90 -16.22 -32.68 -18.72
C GLY A 90 -16.10 -32.53 -20.23
N HIS A 91 -14.94 -32.89 -20.77
CA HIS A 91 -14.81 -33.98 -21.73
C HIS A 91 -13.31 -34.21 -21.93
N SER A 92 -12.87 -35.41 -21.55
CA SER A 92 -11.56 -35.98 -21.82
C SER A 92 -11.29 -36.12 -23.33
N HIS A 93 -10.07 -36.55 -23.66
CA HIS A 93 -9.51 -36.98 -24.96
C HIS A 93 -8.68 -35.89 -25.66
N HIS A 94 -7.49 -36.16 -26.20
CA HIS A 94 -6.61 -37.32 -26.25
C HIS A 94 -5.25 -36.78 -26.76
N THR A 95 -4.23 -37.61 -26.70
CA THR A 95 -2.84 -37.37 -27.08
C THR A 95 -2.59 -37.09 -28.58
N ASP A 96 -1.34 -36.69 -28.85
CA ASP A 96 -0.52 -36.94 -30.04
C ASP A 96 -0.28 -35.80 -31.06
N THR A 97 0.98 -35.34 -31.05
CA THR A 97 1.96 -35.37 -32.16
C THR A 97 1.43 -35.62 -33.57
N VAL A 98 1.63 -34.66 -34.48
CA VAL A 98 2.32 -34.71 -35.80
C VAL A 98 1.96 -33.42 -36.59
N ASP A 99 2.95 -32.61 -36.98
CA ASP A 99 3.58 -32.54 -38.32
C ASP A 99 2.74 -31.92 -39.45
N SER A 100 3.41 -31.00 -40.13
CA SER A 100 3.33 -30.62 -41.54
C SER A 100 2.09 -29.96 -42.17
N SER A 101 2.40 -28.73 -42.61
CA SER A 101 2.34 -28.28 -44.01
C SER A 101 1.08 -27.62 -44.56
N VAL A 102 1.39 -26.69 -45.47
CA VAL A 102 0.57 -25.97 -46.44
C VAL A 102 -0.08 -24.71 -45.84
N LYS A 103 0.41 -23.51 -46.16
CA LYS A 103 0.61 -22.99 -47.52
C LYS A 103 1.66 -21.88 -47.57
#